data_AF-A0AA38JL66-F1
#
_entry.id   AF-A0AA38JL66-F1
#
_cell.length_a   1.000
_cell.length_b   1.000
_cell.length_c   1.000
_cell.angle_alpha   90.00
_cell.angle_beta   90.00
_cell.angle_gamma   90.00
#
_symmetry.space_group_name_H-M   'P 1'
#
loop_
_entity.id
_entity.type
_entity.pdbx_description
1 polymer ?
#
loop_
_entity_poly.entity_id
_entity_poly.type
_entity_poly.pdbx_seq_one_letter_code
_entity_poly.pdbx_strand_id
1 'polypeptide(L)'
;MGNFHDEIPSFLISWIQKQEVFWVATSPLSANGHVNVSTKGLKGTFHIIDSKRVWYEDLTGSGVETISHLRENGRITVLFNAFEGPPRIARLFGKGFVHEFGTPEYNELLPPDLRKPGSRAVIIIDVEKVGTSCGYGVPFFEFKGHRDTYYNVASRFEQADLAAQQQQEDTVKPADIDSFPQKGLRHYFLSHNSSSIDGLIGLTVAHETPRACNIIVKERSHIGRLSTSLAKRLGMDGSNDLSKILDLRFLAGTIMGLVLATLYFRLFTVLKC
;
A
#
# COMPACT_ATOMS: atom_id res chain seq x y z
N MET A 1 23.27 11.29 19.81
CA MET A 1 23.87 10.76 18.56
C MET A 1 23.14 9.45 18.23
N GLY A 2 22.92 9.12 16.95
CA GLY A 2 22.32 7.84 16.58
C GLY A 2 23.29 6.68 16.84
N ASN A 3 22.76 5.48 17.10
CA ASN A 3 23.58 4.26 17.21
C ASN A 3 23.57 3.53 15.87
N PHE A 4 24.71 2.99 15.48
CA PHE A 4 24.86 2.26 14.22
C PHE A 4 25.31 0.82 14.47
N HIS A 5 24.79 -0.10 13.66
CA HIS A 5 25.08 -1.53 13.70
C HIS A 5 25.36 -2.04 12.29
N ASP A 6 26.15 -3.11 12.16
CA ASP A 6 26.47 -3.73 10.87
C ASP A 6 25.40 -4.75 10.42
N GLU A 7 24.46 -5.07 11.30
CA GLU A 7 23.33 -5.97 11.06
C GLU A 7 22.15 -5.56 11.95
N ILE A 8 20.95 -6.08 11.65
CA ILE A 8 19.72 -5.85 12.40
C ILE A 8 19.85 -6.54 13.77
N PRO A 9 19.93 -5.78 14.88
CA PRO A 9 20.00 -6.39 16.20
C PRO A 9 18.73 -7.18 16.51
N SER A 10 18.84 -8.28 17.25
CA SER A 10 17.71 -9.15 17.59
C SER A 10 16.53 -8.41 18.26
N PHE A 11 16.83 -7.44 19.14
CA PHE A 11 15.82 -6.59 19.79
C PHE A 11 15.06 -5.70 18.80
N LEU A 12 15.63 -5.43 17.63
CA LEU A 12 15.04 -4.58 16.60
C LEU A 12 14.16 -5.38 15.65
N ILE A 13 14.48 -6.66 15.39
CA ILE A 13 13.69 -7.57 14.56
C ILE A 13 12.24 -7.64 15.06
N SER A 14 12.06 -7.96 16.35
CA SER A 14 10.73 -8.08 16.96
C SER A 14 9.96 -6.76 17.01
N TRP A 15 10.67 -5.62 17.01
CA TRP A 15 10.05 -4.30 16.95
C TRP A 15 9.65 -3.93 15.51
N ILE A 16 10.51 -4.19 14.51
CA ILE A 16 10.22 -3.96 13.09
C ILE A 16 8.98 -4.74 12.65
N GLN A 17 8.87 -6.00 13.07
CA GLN A 17 7.73 -6.87 12.71
C GLN A 17 6.38 -6.38 13.24
N LYS A 18 6.36 -5.48 14.23
CA LYS A 18 5.14 -4.88 14.78
C LYS A 18 4.71 -3.60 14.07
N GLN A 19 5.55 -3.04 13.20
CA GLN A 19 5.25 -1.77 12.56
C GLN A 19 4.20 -1.98 11.46
N GLU A 20 3.14 -1.18 11.49
CA GLU A 20 2.06 -1.23 10.51
C GLU A 20 2.39 -0.49 9.20
N VAL A 21 3.46 0.30 9.22
CA VAL A 21 3.91 1.14 8.10
C VAL A 21 5.43 1.30 8.11
N PHE A 22 6.02 1.40 6.93
CA PHE A 22 7.42 1.71 6.69
C PHE A 22 7.58 2.61 5.47
N TRP A 23 8.72 3.27 5.33
CA TRP A 23 9.02 4.15 4.21
C TRP A 23 10.25 3.64 3.48
N VAL A 24 10.19 3.68 2.15
CA VAL A 24 11.27 3.26 1.28
C VAL A 24 11.80 4.48 0.56
N ALA A 25 13.06 4.82 0.79
CA ALA A 25 13.75 5.90 0.11
C ALA A 25 14.72 5.33 -0.94
N THR A 26 14.67 5.88 -2.15
CA THR A 26 15.56 5.55 -3.26
C THR A 26 15.86 6.81 -4.07
N SER A 27 16.93 6.81 -4.87
CA SER A 27 17.31 7.96 -5.67
C SER A 27 18.03 7.52 -6.94
N PRO A 28 17.79 8.19 -8.07
CA PRO A 28 18.52 7.93 -9.31
C PRO A 28 19.95 8.47 -9.21
N LEU A 29 20.81 8.12 -10.17
CA LEU A 29 22.18 8.63 -10.27
C LEU A 29 22.22 10.06 -10.82
N SER A 30 21.24 10.42 -11.65
CA SER A 30 21.15 11.76 -12.23
C SER A 30 21.00 12.82 -11.14
N ALA A 31 21.85 13.85 -11.18
CA ALA A 31 21.76 15.00 -10.29
C ALA A 31 20.46 15.80 -10.46
N ASN A 32 19.81 15.70 -11.61
CA ASN A 32 18.52 16.32 -11.91
C ASN A 32 17.34 15.38 -11.66
N GLY A 33 17.60 14.12 -11.28
CA GLY A 33 16.56 13.15 -11.00
C GLY A 33 15.93 13.35 -9.62
N HIS A 34 14.77 12.75 -9.41
CA HIS A 34 13.96 12.97 -8.22
C HIS A 34 14.23 11.91 -7.16
N VAL A 35 14.57 12.35 -5.93
CA VAL A 35 14.62 11.45 -4.78
C VAL A 35 13.20 10.98 -4.45
N ASN A 36 13.02 9.67 -4.38
CA ASN A 36 11.72 9.05 -4.10
C ASN A 36 11.63 8.62 -2.63
N VAL A 37 10.45 8.83 -2.05
CA VAL A 37 10.06 8.26 -0.75
C VAL A 37 8.67 7.65 -0.89
N SER A 38 8.58 6.33 -0.75
CA SER A 38 7.34 5.58 -0.88
C SER A 38 6.91 5.00 0.47
N THR A 39 5.73 5.39 0.94
CA THR A 39 5.11 4.79 2.13
C THR A 39 4.50 3.43 1.78
N LYS A 40 4.74 2.42 2.62
CA LYS A 40 4.25 1.04 2.49
C LYS A 40 3.59 0.64 3.81
N GLY A 41 2.44 -0.04 3.80
CA GLY A 41 1.71 -0.29 5.06
C GLY A 41 0.56 -1.28 4.96
N LEU A 42 0.72 -2.33 4.16
CA LEU A 42 -0.22 -3.45 4.14
C LEU A 42 0.35 -4.60 4.97
N LYS A 43 -0.51 -5.21 5.79
CA LYS A 43 -0.07 -6.25 6.72
C LYS A 43 0.60 -7.42 6.01
N GLY A 44 1.73 -7.85 6.57
CA GLY A 44 2.45 -9.02 6.10
C GLY A 44 2.99 -8.85 4.69
N THR A 45 3.47 -7.64 4.35
CA THR A 45 4.26 -7.38 3.14
C THR A 45 5.74 -7.19 3.43
N PHE A 46 6.16 -6.93 4.68
CA PHE A 46 7.58 -6.81 5.04
C PHE A 46 8.05 -8.04 5.82
N HIS A 47 9.18 -8.60 5.41
CA HIS A 47 9.69 -9.87 5.89
C HIS A 47 11.19 -9.77 6.19
N ILE A 48 11.62 -10.43 7.25
CA ILE A 48 13.02 -10.51 7.66
C ILE A 48 13.47 -11.96 7.42
N ILE A 49 14.50 -12.15 6.60
CA ILE A 49 15.10 -13.49 6.36
C ILE A 49 16.10 -13.77 7.48
N ASP A 50 17.02 -12.84 7.71
CA ASP A 50 18.05 -12.92 8.75
C ASP A 50 18.48 -11.52 9.21
N SER A 51 19.56 -11.40 9.98
CA SER A 51 20.06 -10.12 10.50
C SER A 51 20.58 -9.17 9.40
N LYS A 52 20.87 -9.66 8.20
CA LYS A 52 21.44 -8.88 7.09
C LYS A 52 20.58 -8.90 5.82
N ARG A 53 19.47 -9.64 5.79
CA ARG A 53 18.62 -9.72 4.61
C ARG A 53 17.14 -9.61 4.96
N VAL A 54 16.47 -8.71 4.26
CA VAL A 54 15.02 -8.47 4.38
C VAL A 54 14.41 -8.41 2.98
N TRP A 55 13.10 -8.50 2.90
CA TRP A 55 12.38 -8.21 1.68
C TRP A 55 11.01 -7.65 1.94
N TYR A 56 10.44 -7.02 0.91
CA TYR A 56 9.03 -6.70 0.95
C TYR A 56 8.32 -6.99 -0.38
N GLU A 57 7.05 -7.37 -0.26
CA GLU A 57 6.12 -7.53 -1.37
C GLU A 57 5.76 -6.13 -1.91
N ASP A 58 6.25 -5.79 -3.10
CA ASP A 58 5.90 -4.55 -3.77
C ASP A 58 4.57 -4.71 -4.51
N LEU A 59 3.60 -3.98 -3.98
CA LEU A 59 2.22 -3.97 -4.41
C LEU A 59 1.98 -2.86 -5.43
N THR A 60 1.13 -3.13 -6.41
CA THR A 60 0.85 -2.26 -7.55
C THR A 60 0.37 -0.89 -7.10
N GLY A 61 1.00 0.16 -7.63
CA GLY A 61 0.57 1.55 -7.51
C GLY A 61 0.98 2.32 -8.75
N SER A 62 0.63 3.60 -8.82
CA SER A 62 0.92 4.43 -10.01
C SER A 62 2.42 4.68 -10.22
N GLY A 63 3.22 4.70 -9.17
CA GLY A 63 4.67 4.91 -9.25
C GLY A 63 5.48 3.62 -9.38
N VAL A 64 6.66 3.71 -10.00
CA VAL A 64 7.62 2.59 -10.18
C VAL A 64 9.06 2.99 -9.82
N GLU A 65 9.23 4.15 -9.18
CA GLU A 65 10.52 4.82 -8.93
C GLU A 65 11.48 3.93 -8.15
N THR A 66 10.99 3.21 -7.14
CA THR A 66 11.83 2.28 -6.37
C THR A 66 12.41 1.19 -7.24
N ILE A 67 11.61 0.54 -8.08
CA ILE A 67 12.09 -0.50 -9.00
C ILE A 67 13.11 0.11 -9.97
N SER A 68 12.80 1.26 -10.55
CA SER A 68 13.68 1.94 -11.51
C SER A 68 15.03 2.34 -10.92
N HIS A 69 15.05 2.97 -9.73
CA HIS A 69 16.29 3.35 -9.05
C HIS A 69 17.12 2.14 -8.63
N LEU A 70 16.45 1.05 -8.18
CA LEU A 70 17.13 -0.18 -7.81
C LEU A 70 17.79 -0.86 -9.02
N ARG A 71 17.11 -0.87 -10.18
CA ARG A 71 17.69 -1.38 -11.42
C ARG A 71 18.91 -0.57 -11.87
N GLU A 72 18.87 0.75 -11.69
CA GLU A 72 19.96 1.62 -12.08
C GLU A 72 21.17 1.50 -11.14
N ASN A 73 20.94 1.57 -9.82
CA ASN A 73 22.03 1.73 -8.86
C ASN A 73 21.88 0.94 -7.54
N GLY A 74 20.72 0.34 -7.30
CA GLY A 74 20.50 -0.54 -6.14
C GLY A 74 20.40 0.17 -4.78
N ARG A 75 20.57 1.49 -4.67
CA ARG A 75 20.61 2.17 -3.36
C ARG A 75 19.21 2.30 -2.77
N ILE A 76 19.06 1.83 -1.52
CA ILE A 76 17.78 1.87 -0.81
C ILE A 76 17.97 2.11 0.69
N THR A 77 17.00 2.79 1.28
CA THR A 77 16.85 2.88 2.74
C THR A 77 15.42 2.57 3.15
N VAL A 78 15.24 1.67 4.11
CA VAL A 78 13.95 1.43 4.74
C VAL A 78 13.91 2.11 6.10
N LEU A 79 12.92 2.97 6.31
CA LEU A 79 12.69 3.69 7.55
C LEU A 79 11.50 3.08 8.30
N PHE A 80 11.61 3.00 9.62
CA PHE A 80 10.54 2.67 10.54
C PHE A 80 10.48 3.73 11.66
N ASN A 81 9.26 4.01 12.12
CA ASN A 81 8.98 4.98 13.18
C ASN A 81 8.07 4.34 14.23
N ALA A 82 8.40 4.50 15.51
CA ALA A 82 7.48 4.16 16.59
C ALA A 82 6.39 5.22 16.67
N PHE A 83 5.15 4.83 16.39
CA PHE A 83 3.97 5.66 16.61
C PHE A 83 3.20 5.29 17.89
N GLU A 84 3.66 4.25 18.58
CA GLU A 84 3.15 3.79 19.86
C GLU A 84 4.33 3.39 20.76
N GLY A 85 4.10 3.39 22.07
CA GLY A 85 5.10 2.98 23.05
C GLY A 85 6.34 3.89 23.11
N PRO A 86 7.51 3.35 23.53
CA PRO A 86 8.74 4.14 23.61
C PRO A 86 9.19 4.66 22.24
N PRO A 87 9.64 5.94 22.15
CA PRO A 87 9.99 6.54 20.88
C PRO A 87 11.23 5.88 20.27
N ARG A 88 11.18 5.66 18.96
CA ARG A 88 12.25 5.00 18.20
C ARG A 88 12.13 5.30 16.71
N ILE A 89 13.28 5.45 16.07
CA ILE A 89 13.41 5.45 14.61
C ILE A 89 14.48 4.43 14.25
N ALA A 90 14.21 3.59 13.24
CA ALA A 90 15.19 2.67 12.67
C ALA A 90 15.32 2.88 11.17
N ARG A 91 16.56 2.80 10.66
CA ARG A 91 16.89 2.86 9.23
C ARG A 91 17.69 1.63 8.86
N LEU A 92 17.25 0.92 7.84
CA LEU A 92 18.00 -0.15 7.19
C LEU A 92 18.57 0.42 5.90
N PHE A 93 19.89 0.65 5.88
CA PHE A 93 20.61 1.07 4.68
C PHE A 93 21.13 -0.17 3.98
N GLY A 94 20.98 -0.22 2.66
CA GLY A 94 21.45 -1.39 1.93
C GLY A 94 21.33 -1.31 0.43
N LYS A 95 21.49 -2.47 -0.19
CA LYS A 95 21.38 -2.68 -1.63
C LYS A 95 20.15 -3.51 -1.94
N GLY A 96 19.28 -2.98 -2.80
CA GLY A 96 18.03 -3.61 -3.20
C GLY A 96 18.13 -4.31 -4.56
N PHE A 97 17.36 -5.39 -4.69
CA PHE A 97 17.22 -6.19 -5.89
C PHE A 97 15.75 -6.40 -6.21
N VAL A 98 15.40 -6.40 -7.49
CA VAL A 98 14.03 -6.53 -7.97
C VAL A 98 13.82 -7.92 -8.55
N HIS A 99 12.88 -8.67 -7.99
CA HIS A 99 12.37 -9.91 -8.58
C HIS A 99 10.92 -9.67 -9.00
N GLU A 100 10.68 -9.62 -10.30
CA GLU A 100 9.35 -9.27 -10.83
C GLU A 100 8.39 -10.46 -10.75
N PHE A 101 7.09 -10.16 -10.66
CA PHE A 101 6.06 -11.18 -10.68
C PHE A 101 6.20 -12.12 -11.88
N GLY A 102 6.31 -13.42 -11.62
CA GLY A 102 6.47 -14.46 -12.63
C GLY A 102 7.90 -14.94 -12.85
N THR A 103 8.92 -14.28 -12.28
CA THR A 103 10.28 -14.84 -12.30
C THR A 103 10.42 -15.98 -11.27
N PRO A 104 11.37 -16.91 -11.46
CA PRO A 104 11.62 -17.99 -10.50
C PRO A 104 11.91 -17.47 -9.08
N GLU A 105 12.71 -16.41 -8.96
CA GLU A 105 13.13 -15.81 -7.68
C GLU A 105 11.95 -15.20 -6.93
N TYR A 106 11.00 -14.59 -7.66
CA TYR A 106 9.76 -14.12 -7.07
C TYR A 106 8.93 -15.29 -6.53
N ASN A 107 8.76 -16.34 -7.33
CA ASN A 107 7.91 -17.48 -6.99
C ASN A 107 8.46 -18.32 -5.83
N GLU A 108 9.78 -18.31 -5.61
CA GLU A 108 10.43 -18.96 -4.46
C GLU A 108 10.00 -18.31 -3.13
N LEU A 109 9.83 -16.98 -3.11
CA LEU A 109 9.49 -16.21 -1.92
C LEU A 109 7.98 -15.98 -1.76
N LEU A 110 7.28 -15.79 -2.88
CA LEU A 110 5.85 -15.53 -2.95
C LEU A 110 5.19 -16.50 -3.94
N PRO A 111 5.00 -17.78 -3.53
CA PRO A 111 4.20 -18.71 -4.31
C PRO A 111 2.74 -18.23 -4.42
N PRO A 112 1.98 -18.73 -5.40
CA PRO A 112 0.64 -18.22 -5.73
C PRO A 112 -0.37 -18.17 -4.57
N ASP A 113 -0.24 -19.03 -3.57
CA ASP A 113 -1.10 -19.14 -2.39
C ASP A 113 -0.81 -18.10 -1.29
N LEU A 114 0.42 -17.56 -1.25
CA LEU A 114 0.84 -16.52 -0.31
C LEU A 114 0.79 -15.12 -0.90
N ARG A 115 0.82 -15.03 -2.24
CA ARG A 115 0.80 -13.77 -2.99
C ARG A 115 -0.46 -12.96 -2.71
N LYS A 116 -0.30 -11.65 -2.49
CA LYS A 116 -1.43 -10.72 -2.37
C LYS A 116 -1.92 -10.24 -3.75
N PRO A 117 -3.21 -9.89 -3.88
CA PRO A 117 -3.71 -9.27 -5.11
C PRO A 117 -2.93 -7.99 -5.43
N GLY A 118 -2.54 -7.80 -6.69
CA GLY A 118 -1.78 -6.63 -7.12
C GLY A 118 -0.29 -6.72 -6.82
N SER A 119 0.24 -7.85 -6.37
CA SER A 119 1.69 -8.03 -6.26
C SER A 119 2.38 -7.96 -7.62
N ARG A 120 3.40 -7.10 -7.72
CA ARG A 120 4.14 -6.85 -8.98
C ARG A 120 5.62 -7.19 -8.90
N ALA A 121 6.21 -7.19 -7.71
CA ALA A 121 7.59 -7.59 -7.48
C ALA A 121 7.82 -7.96 -6.01
N VAL A 122 8.92 -8.68 -5.76
CA VAL A 122 9.58 -8.76 -4.46
C VAL A 122 10.81 -7.87 -4.53
N ILE A 123 10.99 -7.03 -3.50
CA ILE A 123 12.18 -6.22 -3.34
C ILE A 123 13.01 -6.84 -2.22
N ILE A 124 14.08 -7.56 -2.59
CA ILE A 124 15.10 -8.06 -1.65
C ILE A 124 16.04 -6.93 -1.30
N ILE A 125 16.47 -6.86 -0.04
CA ILE A 125 17.42 -5.87 0.44
C ILE A 125 18.50 -6.57 1.25
N ASP A 126 19.74 -6.46 0.78
CA ASP A 126 20.94 -6.77 1.55
C ASP A 126 21.27 -5.56 2.42
N VAL A 127 21.09 -5.72 3.73
CA VAL A 127 21.31 -4.68 4.74
C VAL A 127 22.80 -4.56 5.04
N GLU A 128 23.35 -3.38 4.73
CA GLU A 128 24.76 -3.06 4.94
C GLU A 128 24.98 -2.30 6.25
N LYS A 129 23.99 -1.53 6.69
CA LYS A 129 24.06 -0.76 7.94
C LYS A 129 22.67 -0.56 8.53
N VAL A 130 22.60 -0.55 9.86
CA VAL A 130 21.40 -0.19 10.61
C VAL A 130 21.67 1.04 11.44
N GLY A 131 20.83 2.06 11.33
CA GLY A 131 20.88 3.26 12.17
C GLY A 131 19.66 3.35 13.07
N THR A 132 19.85 3.60 14.36
CA THR A 132 18.79 3.85 15.33
C THR A 132 18.90 5.23 15.96
N SER A 133 17.77 5.87 16.23
CA SER A 133 17.72 7.19 16.88
C SER A 133 16.49 7.34 17.77
N CYS A 134 16.57 8.23 18.77
CA CYS A 134 15.59 8.30 19.86
C CYS A 134 14.17 8.71 19.43
N GLY A 135 14.02 9.53 18.39
CA GLY A 135 12.69 9.87 17.87
C GLY A 135 11.78 10.66 18.81
N TYR A 136 12.31 11.42 19.78
CA TYR A 136 11.51 12.15 20.78
C TYR A 136 10.49 13.15 20.20
N GLY A 137 10.68 13.60 18.96
CA GLY A 137 9.73 14.46 18.25
C GLY A 137 8.74 13.73 17.34
N VAL A 138 8.82 12.39 17.24
CA VAL A 138 7.85 11.59 16.47
C VAL A 138 6.55 11.53 17.28
N PRO A 139 5.41 11.99 16.74
CA PRO A 139 4.15 12.00 17.47
C PRO A 139 3.57 10.59 17.61
N PHE A 140 2.70 10.42 18.60
CA PHE A 140 1.87 9.23 18.71
C PHE A 140 0.78 9.23 17.63
N PHE A 141 0.47 8.04 17.10
CA PHE A 141 -0.72 7.80 16.29
C PHE A 141 -1.43 6.53 16.76
N GLU A 142 -2.75 6.55 16.68
CA GLU A 142 -3.58 5.37 16.93
C GLU A 142 -3.83 4.63 15.60
N PHE A 143 -3.44 3.36 15.54
CA PHE A 143 -3.73 2.52 14.39
C PHE A 143 -5.20 2.09 14.38
N LYS A 144 -5.95 2.50 13.36
CA LYS A 144 -7.37 2.16 13.20
C LYS A 144 -7.64 0.95 12.32
N GLY A 145 -6.67 0.53 11.50
CA GLY A 145 -6.82 -0.55 10.53
C GLY A 145 -6.28 -0.20 9.13
N HIS A 146 -6.08 -1.23 8.30
CA HIS A 146 -5.67 -1.06 6.91
C HIS A 146 -6.85 -0.70 6.00
N ARG A 147 -6.55 -0.12 4.83
CA ARG A 147 -7.55 0.25 3.82
C ARG A 147 -7.88 -0.95 2.92
N ASP A 148 -9.12 -1.43 2.97
CA ASP A 148 -9.62 -2.48 2.06
C ASP A 148 -9.67 -2.05 0.60
N THR A 149 -9.68 -0.74 0.33
CA THR A 149 -9.74 -0.16 -1.03
C THR A 149 -8.66 -0.75 -1.93
N TYR A 150 -7.46 -0.97 -1.40
CA TYR A 150 -6.37 -1.55 -2.16
C TYR A 150 -6.74 -2.94 -2.71
N TYR A 151 -7.08 -3.88 -1.82
CA TYR A 151 -7.43 -5.25 -2.21
C TYR A 151 -8.65 -5.29 -3.11
N ASN A 152 -9.64 -4.43 -2.89
CA ASN A 152 -10.82 -4.34 -3.75
C ASN A 152 -10.46 -3.92 -5.18
N VAL A 153 -9.54 -2.97 -5.36
CA VAL A 153 -9.10 -2.51 -6.70
C VAL A 153 -8.21 -3.55 -7.35
N ALA A 154 -7.20 -4.04 -6.63
CA ALA A 154 -6.26 -5.03 -7.13
C ALA A 154 -6.96 -6.33 -7.56
N SER A 155 -7.92 -6.81 -6.76
CA SER A 155 -8.69 -8.03 -7.10
C SER A 155 -9.53 -7.84 -8.37
N ARG A 156 -10.08 -6.64 -8.62
CA ARG A 156 -10.82 -6.35 -9.86
C ARG A 156 -9.91 -6.36 -11.08
N PHE A 157 -8.69 -5.83 -10.94
CA PHE A 157 -7.71 -5.87 -12.02
C PHE A 157 -7.28 -7.31 -12.33
N GLU A 158 -7.07 -8.14 -11.31
CA GLU A 158 -6.76 -9.57 -11.54
C GLU A 158 -7.93 -10.33 -12.16
N GLN A 159 -9.16 -10.07 -11.73
CA GLN A 159 -10.35 -10.67 -12.35
C GLN A 159 -10.49 -10.30 -13.83
N ALA A 160 -10.14 -9.06 -14.21
CA ALA A 160 -10.14 -8.64 -15.60
C ALA A 160 -9.09 -9.38 -16.43
N ASP A 161 -7.88 -9.57 -15.89
CA ASP A 161 -6.82 -10.35 -16.55
C ASP A 161 -7.23 -11.82 -16.73
N LEU A 162 -7.87 -12.43 -15.72
CA LEU A 162 -8.34 -13.81 -15.77
C LEU A 162 -9.45 -14.01 -16.82
N ALA A 163 -10.45 -13.12 -16.83
CA ALA A 163 -11.54 -13.18 -17.79
C ALA A 163 -11.03 -13.08 -19.24
N ALA A 164 -9.99 -12.26 -19.45
CA ALA A 164 -9.35 -12.13 -20.74
C ALA A 164 -8.55 -13.37 -21.16
N GLN A 165 -7.84 -14.00 -20.23
CA GLN A 165 -7.11 -15.25 -20.48
C GLN A 165 -8.07 -16.38 -20.89
N GLN A 166 -9.20 -16.51 -20.20
CA GLN A 166 -10.24 -17.50 -20.55
C GLN A 166 -10.80 -17.27 -21.96
N GLN A 167 -11.10 -16.01 -22.32
CA GLN A 167 -11.56 -15.67 -23.67
C GLN A 167 -10.52 -15.95 -24.75
N GLN A 168 -9.23 -15.79 -24.44
CA GLN A 168 -8.13 -16.12 -25.37
C GLN A 168 -7.96 -17.63 -25.55
N GLU A 169 -8.09 -18.44 -24.49
CA GLU A 169 -8.09 -19.90 -24.62
C GLU A 169 -9.26 -20.40 -25.47
N ASP A 170 -10.43 -19.75 -25.36
CA ASP A 170 -11.60 -20.04 -26.18
C ASP A 170 -11.45 -19.57 -27.66
N THR A 171 -10.48 -18.70 -27.97
CA THR A 171 -10.26 -18.15 -29.32
C THR A 171 -8.89 -18.55 -29.87
N VAL A 172 -8.86 -19.49 -30.82
CA VAL A 172 -7.64 -20.09 -31.41
C VAL A 172 -6.83 -19.12 -32.32
N LYS A 173 -6.54 -17.90 -31.89
CA LYS A 173 -5.70 -16.95 -32.63
C LYS A 173 -4.55 -16.43 -31.76
N PRO A 174 -3.32 -16.32 -32.30
CA PRO A 174 -2.20 -15.72 -31.58
C PRO A 174 -2.54 -14.27 -31.19
N ALA A 175 -2.39 -13.93 -29.92
CA ALA A 175 -2.64 -12.59 -29.42
C ALA A 175 -1.56 -11.62 -29.90
N ASP A 176 -1.97 -10.57 -30.61
CA ASP A 176 -1.16 -9.38 -30.86
C ASP A 176 -0.97 -8.60 -29.54
N ILE A 177 0.16 -7.92 -29.34
CA ILE A 177 0.40 -7.11 -28.13
C ILE A 177 -0.65 -5.99 -28.02
N ASP A 178 -1.18 -5.52 -29.15
CA ASP A 178 -2.26 -4.54 -29.18
C ASP A 178 -3.65 -5.12 -28.83
N SER A 179 -3.76 -6.43 -28.63
CA SER A 179 -5.01 -7.12 -28.27
C SER A 179 -5.23 -7.32 -26.77
N PHE A 180 -4.31 -6.85 -25.92
CA PHE A 180 -4.53 -6.92 -24.48
C PHE A 180 -5.77 -6.12 -24.07
N PRO A 181 -6.59 -6.64 -23.13
CA PRO A 181 -7.67 -5.85 -22.58
C PRO A 181 -7.08 -4.58 -21.99
N GLN A 182 -7.65 -3.41 -22.32
CA GLN A 182 -7.28 -2.13 -21.71
C GLN A 182 -7.68 -2.03 -20.22
N LYS A 183 -7.86 -3.18 -19.56
CA LYS A 183 -8.38 -3.38 -18.22
C LYS A 183 -7.62 -4.54 -17.59
N GLY A 184 -7.08 -4.35 -16.40
CA GLY A 184 -6.36 -5.39 -15.67
C GLY A 184 -4.95 -4.97 -15.25
N LEU A 185 -4.24 -5.83 -14.50
CA LEU A 185 -2.90 -5.52 -14.00
C LEU A 185 -1.90 -5.48 -15.15
N ARG A 186 -2.01 -6.36 -16.14
CA ARG A 186 -1.07 -6.39 -17.28
C ARG A 186 -1.04 -5.05 -18.00
N HIS A 187 -2.21 -4.54 -18.37
CA HIS A 187 -2.35 -3.22 -18.98
C HIS A 187 -1.89 -2.10 -18.04
N TYR A 188 -2.23 -2.18 -16.75
CA TYR A 188 -1.79 -1.18 -15.76
C TYR A 188 -0.26 -1.12 -15.65
N PHE A 189 0.42 -2.27 -15.70
CA PHE A 189 1.88 -2.35 -15.60
C PHE A 189 2.55 -1.73 -16.81
N LEU A 190 2.06 -2.04 -18.02
CA LEU A 190 2.54 -1.45 -19.26
C LEU A 190 2.35 0.06 -19.32
N SER A 191 1.18 0.54 -18.89
CA SER A 191 0.81 1.95 -19.00
C SER A 191 1.38 2.85 -17.90
N HIS A 192 1.53 2.35 -16.67
CA HIS A 192 1.91 3.17 -15.50
C HIS A 192 3.21 2.73 -14.84
N ASN A 193 3.72 1.53 -15.09
CA ASN A 193 4.87 0.98 -14.37
C ASN A 193 6.01 0.55 -15.30
N SER A 194 5.96 0.86 -16.58
CA SER A 194 7.04 0.59 -17.55
C SER A 194 8.21 1.57 -17.40
N SER A 195 7.96 2.80 -16.93
CA SER A 195 8.98 3.82 -16.70
C SER A 195 8.68 4.70 -15.49
N SER A 196 9.73 5.16 -14.79
CA SER A 196 9.62 6.18 -13.74
C SER A 196 9.31 7.56 -14.32
N ILE A 197 8.99 8.53 -13.46
CA ILE A 197 8.85 9.95 -13.84
C ILE A 197 10.11 10.53 -14.51
N ASP A 198 11.30 10.01 -14.17
CA ASP A 198 12.59 10.41 -14.75
C ASP A 198 12.97 9.61 -16.02
N GLY A 199 12.04 8.80 -16.56
CA GLY A 199 12.27 8.01 -17.78
C GLY A 199 13.15 6.76 -17.58
N LEU A 200 13.49 6.38 -16.35
CA LEU A 200 14.21 5.14 -16.06
C LEU A 200 13.29 3.92 -16.22
N ILE A 201 13.87 2.79 -16.64
CA ILE A 201 13.14 1.54 -16.88
C ILE A 201 12.52 1.03 -15.57
N GLY A 202 11.24 0.68 -15.61
CA GLY A 202 10.47 0.12 -14.50
C GLY A 202 10.34 -1.40 -14.57
N LEU A 203 9.10 -1.89 -14.60
CA LEU A 203 8.77 -3.30 -14.82
C LEU A 203 9.05 -3.70 -16.27
N THR A 204 9.59 -4.90 -16.44
CA THR A 204 10.04 -5.43 -17.73
C THR A 204 9.38 -6.75 -18.10
N VAL A 205 8.96 -7.56 -17.12
CA VAL A 205 8.42 -8.91 -17.36
C VAL A 205 7.11 -9.19 -16.61
N ALA A 206 6.81 -8.44 -15.54
CA ALA A 206 5.63 -8.70 -14.71
C ALA A 206 4.28 -8.63 -15.46
N HIS A 207 4.25 -7.94 -16.61
CA HIS A 207 3.08 -7.79 -17.47
C HIS A 207 2.89 -8.96 -18.46
N GLU A 208 3.92 -9.79 -18.65
CA GLU A 208 3.89 -10.97 -19.53
C GLU A 208 3.32 -12.20 -18.82
N THR A 209 3.51 -12.26 -17.51
CA THR A 209 3.18 -13.42 -16.67
C THR A 209 1.67 -13.74 -16.65
N PRO A 210 1.27 -14.98 -17.01
CA PRO A 210 -0.09 -15.47 -16.82
C PRO A 210 -0.51 -15.41 -15.35
N ARG A 211 -1.77 -15.09 -15.09
CA ARG A 211 -2.23 -14.84 -13.71
C ARG A 211 -2.89 -16.11 -13.19
N ALA A 212 -2.18 -16.87 -12.36
CA ALA A 212 -2.82 -17.87 -11.50
C ALA A 212 -3.43 -17.14 -10.29
N CYS A 213 -4.72 -17.35 -10.03
CA CYS A 213 -5.35 -16.85 -8.81
C CYS A 213 -6.01 -17.99 -8.05
N ASN A 214 -5.39 -18.40 -6.94
CA ASN A 214 -6.07 -19.13 -5.88
C ASN A 214 -6.29 -18.16 -4.71
N ILE A 215 -7.03 -17.08 -4.93
CA ILE A 215 -7.43 -16.19 -3.84
C ILE A 215 -8.94 -16.26 -3.71
N ILE A 216 -9.38 -17.03 -2.71
CA ILE A 216 -10.70 -16.84 -2.11
C ILE A 216 -10.66 -15.44 -1.50
N VAL A 217 -11.31 -14.47 -2.15
CA VAL A 217 -11.58 -13.16 -1.55
C VAL A 217 -12.41 -13.43 -0.29
N LYS A 218 -11.76 -13.50 0.88
CA LYS A 218 -12.49 -13.49 2.15
C LYS A 218 -13.36 -12.24 2.13
N GLU A 219 -14.64 -12.45 2.42
CA GLU A 219 -15.72 -11.48 2.33
C GLU A 219 -15.28 -10.05 2.64
N ARG A 220 -15.70 -9.10 1.79
CA ARG A 220 -15.59 -7.65 2.07
C ARG A 220 -15.84 -7.38 3.56
N SER A 221 -14.98 -6.57 4.17
CA SER A 221 -15.19 -6.14 5.55
C SER A 221 -16.62 -5.63 5.74
N HIS A 222 -17.18 -5.87 6.93
CA HIS A 222 -18.55 -5.51 7.26
C HIS A 222 -18.83 -4.01 7.02
N ILE A 223 -17.79 -3.18 7.15
CA ILE A 223 -17.79 -1.74 6.92
C ILE A 223 -17.93 -1.42 5.42
N GLY A 224 -17.17 -2.09 4.55
CA GLY A 224 -17.27 -1.92 3.10
C GLY A 224 -18.63 -2.34 2.54
N ARG A 225 -19.26 -3.37 3.12
CA ARG A 225 -20.63 -3.81 2.78
C ARG A 225 -21.68 -2.78 3.17
N LEU A 226 -21.59 -2.22 4.38
CA LEU A 226 -22.52 -1.19 4.87
C LEU A 226 -22.47 0.05 3.98
N SER A 227 -21.27 0.53 3.64
CA SER A 227 -21.10 1.72 2.79
C SER A 227 -21.68 1.54 1.38
N THR A 228 -21.40 0.41 0.72
CA THR A 228 -21.94 0.15 -0.64
C THR A 228 -23.44 -0.13 -0.64
N SER A 229 -23.97 -0.82 0.37
CA SER A 229 -25.41 -1.03 0.55
C SER A 229 -26.15 0.28 0.79
N LEU A 230 -25.60 1.18 1.61
CA LEU A 230 -26.21 2.47 1.91
C LEU A 230 -26.20 3.39 0.68
N ALA A 231 -25.06 3.48 -0.02
CA ALA A 231 -24.93 4.26 -1.24
C ALA A 231 -25.90 3.79 -2.34
N LYS A 232 -26.04 2.46 -2.50
CA LYS A 232 -26.99 1.86 -3.45
C LYS A 232 -28.45 2.08 -3.05
N ARG A 233 -28.79 2.01 -1.76
CA ARG A 233 -30.15 2.32 -1.25
C ARG A 233 -30.51 3.81 -1.36
N LEU A 234 -29.52 4.69 -1.36
CA LEU A 234 -29.70 6.14 -1.47
C LEU A 234 -29.61 6.66 -2.91
N GLY A 235 -29.34 5.80 -3.90
CA GLY A 235 -29.27 6.17 -5.31
C GLY A 235 -28.09 7.10 -5.66
N MET A 236 -27.00 7.05 -4.88
CA MET A 236 -25.89 8.00 -4.99
C MET A 236 -24.70 7.37 -5.72
N ASP A 237 -24.42 7.84 -6.93
CA ASP A 237 -23.16 7.59 -7.64
C ASP A 237 -22.18 8.74 -7.38
N GLY A 238 -21.19 8.53 -6.52
CA GLY A 238 -20.05 9.44 -6.33
C GLY A 238 -19.76 9.83 -4.88
N SER A 239 -18.47 9.81 -4.51
CA SER A 239 -17.98 10.09 -3.15
C SER A 239 -18.17 11.54 -2.68
N ASN A 240 -18.45 12.48 -3.59
CA ASN A 240 -18.52 13.91 -3.29
C ASN A 240 -19.88 14.36 -2.73
N ASP A 241 -20.95 13.58 -2.89
CA ASP A 241 -22.26 13.94 -2.32
C ASP A 241 -22.41 13.47 -0.87
N LEU A 242 -21.67 12.42 -0.47
CA LEU A 242 -21.76 11.89 0.88
C LEU A 242 -21.17 12.85 1.93
N SER A 243 -20.07 13.53 1.61
CA SER A 243 -19.46 14.53 2.51
C SER A 243 -20.38 15.74 2.72
N LYS A 244 -21.03 16.23 1.66
CA LYS A 244 -21.98 17.36 1.73
C LYS A 244 -23.23 17.04 2.55
N ILE A 245 -23.77 15.82 2.43
CA ILE A 245 -24.96 15.40 3.18
C ILE A 245 -24.63 15.14 4.66
N LEU A 246 -23.46 14.55 4.95
CA LEU A 246 -23.00 14.35 6.32
C LEU A 246 -22.76 15.69 7.02
N ASP A 247 -22.13 16.65 6.35
CA ASP A 247 -21.93 18.00 6.90
C ASP A 247 -23.26 18.70 7.19
N LEU A 248 -24.24 18.64 6.29
CA LEU A 248 -25.52 19.35 6.48
C LEU A 248 -26.37 18.74 7.60
N ARG A 249 -26.44 17.40 7.69
CA ARG A 249 -27.18 16.71 8.75
C ARG A 249 -26.51 16.85 10.11
N PHE A 250 -25.18 16.82 10.15
CA PHE A 250 -24.42 17.03 11.38
C PHE A 250 -24.58 18.48 11.88
N LEU A 251 -24.54 19.46 10.98
CA LEU A 251 -24.76 20.87 11.31
C LEU A 251 -26.19 21.12 11.83
N ALA A 252 -27.20 20.54 11.16
CA ALA A 252 -28.59 20.65 11.58
C ALA A 252 -28.83 20.00 12.97
N GLY A 253 -28.25 18.83 13.22
CA GLY A 253 -28.34 18.16 14.52
C GLY A 253 -27.65 18.93 15.63
N THR A 254 -26.49 19.55 15.34
CA THR A 254 -25.75 20.36 16.32
C THR A 254 -26.53 21.63 16.69
N ILE A 255 -27.12 22.31 15.70
CA ILE A 255 -27.95 23.51 15.93
C ILE A 255 -29.19 23.14 16.74
N MET A 256 -29.89 22.05 16.38
CA MET A 256 -31.07 21.60 17.11
C MET A 256 -30.75 21.21 18.56
N GLY A 257 -29.61 20.54 18.79
CA GLY A 257 -29.14 20.20 20.13
C GLY A 257 -28.85 21.43 20.99
N LEU A 258 -28.20 22.46 20.42
CA LEU A 258 -27.93 23.72 21.11
C LEU A 258 -29.22 24.49 21.46
N VAL A 259 -30.20 24.49 20.55
CA VAL A 259 -31.51 25.12 20.78
C VAL A 259 -32.29 24.40 21.90
N LEU A 260 -32.30 23.06 21.89
CA LEU A 260 -32.97 22.28 22.94
C LEU A 260 -32.29 22.45 24.30
N ALA A 261 -30.96 22.47 24.35
CA ALA A 261 -30.21 22.69 25.58
C ALA A 261 -30.45 24.09 26.16
N THR A 262 -30.51 25.12 25.32
CA THR A 262 -30.79 26.50 25.77
C THR A 262 -32.25 26.69 26.21
N LEU A 263 -33.22 26.07 25.53
CA LEU A 263 -34.62 26.06 25.97
C LEU A 263 -34.79 25.34 27.30
N TYR A 264 -34.14 24.17 27.47
CA TYR A 264 -34.14 23.43 28.73
C TYR A 264 -33.56 24.27 29.87
N PHE A 265 -32.42 24.93 29.65
CA PHE A 265 -31.79 25.77 30.66
C PHE A 265 -32.68 26.97 31.05
N ARG A 266 -33.34 27.62 30.09
CA ARG A 266 -34.27 28.72 30.36
C ARG A 266 -35.51 28.27 31.14
N LEU A 267 -36.11 27.13 30.76
CA LEU A 267 -37.25 26.54 31.49
C LEU A 267 -36.87 26.18 32.94
N PHE A 268 -35.70 25.59 33.15
CA PHE A 268 -35.23 25.22 34.49
C PHE A 268 -34.82 26.41 35.36
N THR A 269 -34.41 27.53 34.77
CA THR A 269 -34.07 28.75 35.51
C THR A 269 -35.34 29.50 35.94
N VAL A 270 -36.40 29.48 35.14
CA VAL A 270 -37.70 30.11 35.46
C VAL A 270 -38.47 29.34 36.55
N LEU A 271 -38.28 28.03 36.67
CA LEU A 271 -38.91 27.19 37.71
C LEU A 271 -38.23 27.24 39.09
N LYS A 272 -37.15 28.02 39.25
CA LYS A 272 -36.42 28.20 40.51
C LYS A 272 -36.56 29.61 41.14
N CYS A 273 -37.46 30.44 40.62
CA CYS A 273 -37.89 31.69 41.25
C CYS A 273 -39.33 31.58 41.74
#